data_AF-A0AA50DM75-F1
#
_entry.id   AF-A0AA50DM75-F1
#
_cell.length_a   1.000
_cell.length_b   1.000
_cell.length_c   1.000
_cell.angle_alpha   90.00
_cell.angle_beta   90.00
_cell.angle_gamma   90.00
#
_symmetry.space_group_name_H-M   'P 1'
#
loop_
_entity.id
_entity.type
_entity.pdbx_description
1 polymer ?
#
loop_
_entity_poly.entity_id
_entity_poly.type
_entity_poly.pdbx_seq_one_letter_code
_entity_poly.pdbx_strand_id
1 'polypeptide(L)'
;MAYFSDKEKGSVPRTNNDVSMIVWTGLVSYINVLVNKGYFGNNFPEECPDGQGCIGTNEDNFKAALQAEIPNIGWPLGVDPEDVDRYGHRSRTQVTFIPDYLVVMDLLQFCYKHVAAPIEGNDYHSYYRHTHIHDFDVDTGRNEFLEKVNVIFARNGMAYELKKSGEIIRILSPELVKMMSSVNDPAEVELKKILSRANAKIVSFDVQIRYDAVKELWDFWERMKSVHNPSNKKISAKKLLDDAAATPEFRNILEVEAKYLTDIGNEYFIRHAEMNQVKIQESDHIEYLYHRMFSLIHLLMKTFTH
;
A
#
# COMPACT_ATOMS: atom_id res chain seq x y z
N MET A 1 11.63 -1.83 -19.82
CA MET A 1 13.11 -1.78 -20.04
C MET A 1 13.75 -0.97 -18.92
N ALA A 2 14.83 -1.45 -18.30
CA ALA A 2 15.53 -0.70 -17.25
C ALA A 2 16.25 0.54 -17.82
N TYR A 3 16.21 1.67 -17.11
CA TYR A 3 16.91 2.88 -17.54
C TYR A 3 18.42 2.72 -17.39
N PHE A 4 19.18 3.49 -18.17
CA PHE A 4 20.65 3.48 -18.11
C PHE A 4 21.17 3.67 -16.67
N SER A 5 20.61 4.63 -15.92
CA SER A 5 21.01 4.86 -14.53
C SER A 5 20.77 3.66 -13.61
N ASP A 6 19.71 2.87 -13.85
CA ASP A 6 19.41 1.70 -13.02
C ASP A 6 20.47 0.61 -13.23
N LYS A 7 21.01 0.51 -14.46
CA LYS A 7 22.09 -0.42 -14.80
C LYS A 7 23.43 -0.01 -14.20
N GLU A 8 23.74 1.29 -14.25
CA GLU A 8 25.02 1.81 -13.77
C GLU A 8 25.10 1.97 -12.25
N LYS A 9 23.99 2.36 -11.60
CA LYS A 9 23.95 2.73 -10.17
C LYS A 9 23.11 1.80 -9.30
N GLY A 10 22.42 0.83 -9.91
CA GLY A 10 21.39 0.05 -9.25
C GLY A 10 20.05 0.79 -9.15
N SER A 11 19.01 0.06 -8.74
CA SER A 11 17.68 0.62 -8.52
C SER A 11 17.63 1.52 -7.28
N VAL A 12 16.84 2.58 -7.33
CA VAL A 12 16.56 3.44 -6.16
C VAL A 12 15.90 2.61 -5.06
N PRO A 13 16.37 2.69 -3.79
CA PRO A 13 15.69 2.07 -2.66
C PRO A 13 14.24 2.58 -2.53
N ARG A 14 13.31 1.66 -2.29
CA ARG A 14 11.87 1.94 -2.25
C ARG A 14 11.37 2.04 -0.81
N THR A 15 11.68 3.16 -0.16
CA THR A 15 11.39 3.39 1.26
C THR A 15 10.48 4.60 1.51
N ASN A 16 10.21 5.42 0.49
CA ASN A 16 9.40 6.63 0.63
C ASN A 16 7.89 6.30 0.73
N ASN A 17 7.24 6.83 1.76
CA ASN A 17 5.81 6.68 2.04
C ASN A 17 4.99 7.81 1.44
N ASP A 18 5.59 8.99 1.28
CA ASP A 18 4.86 10.19 0.94
C ASP A 18 4.81 10.38 -0.58
N VAL A 19 3.62 10.61 -1.10
CA VAL A 19 3.43 10.98 -2.50
C VAL A 19 3.97 12.39 -2.69
N SER A 20 5.17 12.49 -3.26
CA SER A 20 5.76 13.79 -3.61
C SER A 20 5.02 14.44 -4.79
N MET A 21 5.21 15.75 -4.96
CA MET A 21 4.61 16.47 -6.08
C MET A 21 5.01 15.92 -7.45
N ILE A 22 6.27 15.47 -7.57
CA ILE A 22 6.81 14.88 -8.81
C ILE A 22 6.03 13.60 -9.14
N VAL A 23 5.77 12.76 -8.14
CA VAL A 23 5.00 11.53 -8.30
C VAL A 23 3.55 11.87 -8.66
N TRP A 24 2.91 12.77 -7.91
CA TRP A 24 1.53 13.19 -8.17
C TRP A 24 1.35 13.72 -9.59
N THR A 25 2.18 14.68 -10.01
CA THR A 25 2.13 15.28 -11.35
C THR A 25 2.34 14.23 -12.45
N GLY A 26 3.26 13.29 -12.23
CA GLY A 26 3.52 12.20 -13.16
C GLY A 26 2.32 11.24 -13.31
N LEU A 27 1.65 10.91 -12.21
CA LEU A 27 0.44 10.09 -12.22
C LEU A 27 -0.73 10.81 -12.91
N VAL A 28 -0.98 12.07 -12.55
CA VAL A 28 -2.03 12.89 -13.17
C VAL A 28 -1.81 13.01 -14.67
N SER A 29 -0.58 13.33 -15.11
CA SER A 29 -0.25 13.42 -16.52
C SER A 29 -0.54 12.11 -17.26
N TYR A 30 -0.24 10.97 -16.64
CA TYR A 30 -0.52 9.67 -17.25
C TYR A 30 -2.03 9.37 -17.33
N ILE A 31 -2.78 9.64 -16.27
CA ILE A 31 -4.23 9.45 -16.24
C ILE A 31 -4.91 10.32 -17.32
N ASN A 32 -4.51 11.59 -17.45
CA ASN A 32 -5.02 12.48 -18.50
C ASN A 32 -4.74 11.93 -19.91
N VAL A 33 -3.56 11.34 -20.14
CA VAL A 33 -3.25 10.67 -21.42
C VAL A 33 -4.19 9.50 -21.67
N LEU A 34 -4.52 8.71 -20.65
CA LEU A 34 -5.43 7.58 -20.78
C LEU A 34 -6.87 8.03 -21.07
N VAL A 35 -7.37 9.05 -20.38
CA VAL A 35 -8.68 9.67 -20.67
C VAL A 35 -8.73 10.14 -22.12
N ASN A 36 -7.74 10.93 -22.55
CA ASN A 36 -7.68 11.48 -23.91
C ASN A 36 -7.57 10.41 -25.00
N LYS A 37 -7.02 9.24 -24.67
CA LYS A 37 -6.90 8.11 -25.60
C LYS A 37 -8.09 7.16 -25.55
N GLY A 38 -9.09 7.40 -24.72
CA GLY A 38 -10.27 6.55 -24.64
C GLY A 38 -10.10 5.28 -23.79
N TYR A 39 -9.05 5.17 -22.98
CA TYR A 39 -8.76 3.95 -22.19
C TYR A 39 -9.81 3.64 -21.11
N PHE A 40 -10.73 4.55 -20.82
CA PHE A 40 -11.84 4.30 -19.91
C PHE A 40 -13.20 4.20 -20.64
N GLY A 41 -13.18 4.22 -21.97
CA GLY A 41 -14.37 4.19 -22.83
C GLY A 41 -15.20 2.91 -22.68
N ASN A 42 -14.59 1.80 -22.26
CA ASN A 42 -15.31 0.54 -22.01
C ASN A 42 -16.40 0.68 -20.93
N ASN A 43 -16.16 1.53 -19.93
CA ASN A 43 -17.13 1.79 -18.86
C ASN A 43 -17.79 3.17 -18.98
N PHE A 44 -17.11 4.13 -19.61
CA PHE A 44 -17.58 5.49 -19.77
C PHE A 44 -17.46 5.90 -21.25
N PRO A 45 -18.26 5.31 -22.15
CA PRO A 45 -18.12 5.55 -23.58
C PRO A 45 -18.52 6.98 -23.94
N GLU A 46 -17.67 7.65 -24.70
CA GLU A 46 -18.08 8.79 -25.51
C GLU A 46 -18.62 8.26 -26.83
N GLU A 47 -19.88 8.54 -27.14
CA GLU A 47 -20.51 8.07 -28.37
C GLU A 47 -20.32 9.10 -29.49
N CYS A 48 -20.11 8.62 -30.71
CA CYS A 48 -20.16 9.46 -31.90
C CYS A 48 -21.51 10.20 -31.97
N PRO A 49 -21.56 11.51 -32.30
CA PRO A 49 -22.81 12.28 -32.27
C PRO A 49 -23.93 11.76 -33.17
N ASP A 50 -23.61 10.97 -34.18
CA ASP A 50 -24.58 10.33 -35.08
C ASP A 50 -24.87 8.85 -34.73
N GLY A 51 -24.35 8.37 -33.59
CA GLY A 51 -24.64 7.04 -33.05
C GLY A 51 -23.85 5.90 -33.68
N GLN A 52 -22.76 6.18 -34.40
CA GLN A 52 -21.94 5.16 -35.06
C GLN A 52 -20.97 4.40 -34.14
N GLY A 53 -21.03 4.65 -32.82
CA GLY A 53 -20.32 3.89 -31.80
C GLY A 53 -19.36 4.73 -30.97
N CYS A 54 -18.60 4.04 -30.12
CA CYS A 54 -17.70 4.66 -29.17
C CYS A 54 -16.52 5.35 -29.89
N ILE A 55 -16.14 6.54 -29.43
CA ILE A 55 -15.03 7.34 -29.96
C ILE A 55 -13.98 7.65 -28.89
N GLY A 56 -14.26 7.32 -27.62
CA GLY A 56 -13.36 7.67 -26.53
C GLY A 56 -13.95 7.49 -25.15
N THR A 57 -13.41 8.26 -24.20
CA THR A 57 -13.88 8.31 -22.82
C THR A 57 -14.75 9.55 -22.65
N ASN A 58 -16.01 9.36 -22.27
CA ASN A 58 -16.86 10.44 -21.83
C ASN A 58 -16.36 10.95 -20.48
N GLU A 59 -15.65 12.07 -20.50
CA GLU A 59 -15.01 12.66 -19.32
C GLU A 59 -16.04 13.06 -18.24
N ASP A 60 -17.24 13.48 -18.64
CA ASP A 60 -18.31 13.84 -17.70
C ASP A 60 -18.85 12.62 -16.93
N ASN A 61 -18.99 11.48 -17.60
CA ASN A 61 -19.39 10.23 -16.95
C ASN A 61 -18.26 9.65 -16.11
N PHE A 62 -17.02 9.70 -16.61
CA PHE A 62 -15.83 9.27 -15.88
C PHE A 62 -15.67 10.07 -14.58
N LYS A 63 -15.72 11.41 -14.65
CA LYS A 63 -15.56 12.26 -13.46
C LYS A 63 -16.71 12.06 -12.46
N ALA A 64 -17.95 11.89 -12.94
CA ALA A 64 -19.09 11.66 -12.06
C ALA A 64 -18.96 10.35 -11.28
N ALA A 65 -18.52 9.27 -11.94
CA ALA A 65 -18.25 7.99 -11.28
C ALA A 65 -17.07 8.08 -10.31
N LEU A 66 -15.97 8.73 -10.72
CA LEU A 66 -14.79 8.95 -9.89
C LEU A 66 -15.16 9.71 -8.60
N GLN A 67 -15.89 10.82 -8.70
CA GLN A 67 -16.29 11.64 -7.56
C GLN A 67 -17.35 10.97 -6.68
N ALA A 68 -18.14 10.05 -7.22
CA ALA A 68 -19.06 9.24 -6.43
C ALA A 68 -18.34 8.18 -5.59
N GLU A 69 -17.27 7.56 -6.13
CA GLU A 69 -16.47 6.56 -5.40
C GLU A 69 -15.41 7.22 -4.49
N ILE A 70 -14.91 8.42 -4.86
CA ILE A 70 -13.85 9.14 -4.15
C ILE A 70 -14.27 10.60 -3.94
N PRO A 71 -15.13 10.90 -2.94
CA PRO A 71 -15.77 12.23 -2.80
C PRO A 71 -14.82 13.41 -2.59
N ASN A 72 -13.60 13.15 -2.11
CA ASN A 72 -12.62 14.19 -1.80
C ASN A 72 -11.65 14.48 -2.96
N ILE A 73 -11.89 13.92 -4.14
CA ILE A 73 -11.03 14.15 -5.31
C ILE A 73 -11.60 15.25 -6.22
N GLY A 74 -10.73 16.17 -6.63
CA GLY A 74 -11.06 17.19 -7.62
C GLY A 74 -11.05 16.66 -9.05
N TRP A 75 -11.80 17.30 -9.94
CA TRP A 75 -11.69 17.12 -11.39
C TRP A 75 -11.79 18.47 -12.11
N PRO A 76 -10.87 18.82 -13.03
CA PRO A 76 -9.67 18.06 -13.41
C PRO A 76 -8.73 17.84 -12.22
N LEU A 77 -7.88 16.80 -12.30
CA LEU A 77 -6.94 16.49 -11.22
C LEU A 77 -5.95 17.65 -11.05
N GLY A 78 -6.10 18.41 -9.97
CA GLY A 78 -5.30 19.61 -9.70
C GLY A 78 -3.82 19.27 -9.47
N VAL A 79 -2.94 19.85 -10.29
CA VAL A 79 -1.46 19.82 -10.12
C VAL A 79 -0.89 21.21 -9.83
N ASP A 80 -1.76 22.20 -9.66
CA ASP A 80 -1.46 23.56 -9.21
C ASP A 80 -2.70 23.97 -8.39
N PRO A 81 -2.59 24.68 -7.25
CA PRO A 81 -3.73 25.45 -6.78
C PRO A 81 -4.21 26.30 -7.95
N GLU A 82 -5.51 26.19 -8.27
CA GLU A 82 -6.11 27.00 -9.31
C GLU A 82 -5.63 28.44 -9.18
N ASP A 83 -5.14 28.99 -10.27
CA ASP A 83 -4.75 30.38 -10.38
C ASP A 83 -6.05 31.20 -10.31
N VAL A 84 -6.59 31.41 -9.11
CA VAL A 84 -7.75 32.28 -8.88
C VAL A 84 -7.29 33.73 -9.01
N ASP A 85 -6.61 34.11 -10.10
CA ASP A 85 -6.46 35.52 -10.50
C ASP A 85 -6.04 35.60 -11.96
N ARG A 86 -6.99 35.35 -12.86
CA ARG A 86 -6.91 35.89 -14.24
C ARG A 86 -6.99 37.43 -14.29
N TYR A 87 -7.11 38.12 -13.15
CA TYR A 87 -7.09 39.58 -13.07
C TYR A 87 -6.35 40.11 -11.82
N GLY A 88 -5.04 40.27 -11.96
CA GLY A 88 -4.29 41.39 -11.36
C GLY A 88 -4.10 41.43 -9.83
N HIS A 89 -2.89 41.09 -9.40
CA HIS A 89 -2.26 41.44 -8.11
C HIS A 89 -2.94 40.84 -6.86
N ARG A 90 -2.38 39.80 -6.22
CA ARG A 90 -1.18 39.87 -5.35
C ARG A 90 -0.75 38.47 -4.88
N SER A 91 0.56 38.35 -4.68
CA SER A 91 1.28 37.45 -3.75
C SER A 91 0.68 36.06 -3.49
N ARG A 92 1.29 35.00 -4.05
CA ARG A 92 0.96 33.62 -3.66
C ARG A 92 2.23 32.86 -3.32
N THR A 93 2.40 32.55 -2.05
CA THR A 93 3.08 31.33 -1.64
C THR A 93 2.44 30.19 -2.43
N GLN A 94 3.19 29.64 -3.37
CA GLN A 94 2.81 28.52 -4.22
C GLN A 94 2.61 27.30 -3.32
N VAL A 95 1.37 27.06 -2.86
CA VAL A 95 1.06 25.86 -2.07
C VAL A 95 0.69 24.76 -3.06
N THR A 96 1.69 23.99 -3.43
CA THR A 96 1.56 22.73 -4.16
C THR A 96 0.42 21.86 -3.59
N PHE A 97 -0.60 21.54 -4.38
CA PHE A 97 -1.69 20.66 -3.94
C PHE A 97 -1.38 19.20 -4.26
N ILE A 98 -1.30 18.37 -3.20
CA ILE A 98 -1.24 16.92 -3.30
C ILE A 98 -2.41 16.42 -2.44
N PRO A 99 -3.32 15.58 -2.96
CA PRO A 99 -4.34 14.94 -2.15
C PRO A 99 -3.71 14.13 -1.01
N ASP A 100 -4.53 13.78 0.01
CA ASP A 100 -4.12 12.76 0.97
C ASP A 100 -3.69 11.49 0.23
N TYR A 101 -2.62 10.84 0.69
CA TYR A 101 -2.03 9.71 -0.01
C TYR A 101 -3.03 8.55 -0.18
N LEU A 102 -3.99 8.36 0.73
CA LEU A 102 -5.04 7.35 0.59
C LEU A 102 -5.94 7.67 -0.60
N VAL A 103 -6.29 8.94 -0.81
CA VAL A 103 -7.05 9.40 -1.99
C VAL A 103 -6.29 9.13 -3.28
N VAL A 104 -4.96 9.28 -3.27
CA VAL A 104 -4.11 8.92 -4.43
C VAL A 104 -4.14 7.41 -4.68
N MET A 105 -4.09 6.58 -3.64
CA MET A 105 -4.17 5.12 -3.81
C MET A 105 -5.55 4.69 -4.32
N ASP A 106 -6.63 5.25 -3.80
CA ASP A 106 -8.00 5.01 -4.27
C ASP A 106 -8.15 5.39 -5.75
N LEU A 107 -7.61 6.53 -6.17
CA LEU A 107 -7.61 6.94 -7.59
C LEU A 107 -6.93 5.90 -8.48
N LEU A 108 -5.76 5.39 -8.07
CA LEU A 108 -5.05 4.39 -8.86
C LEU A 108 -5.81 3.07 -8.96
N GLN A 109 -6.48 2.66 -7.87
CA GLN A 109 -7.32 1.47 -7.88
C GLN A 109 -8.58 1.66 -8.73
N PHE A 110 -9.22 2.84 -8.67
CA PHE A 110 -10.33 3.21 -9.53
C PHE A 110 -9.93 3.15 -11.00
N CYS A 111 -8.81 3.77 -11.37
CA CYS A 111 -8.29 3.69 -12.73
C CYS A 111 -7.99 2.24 -13.14
N TYR A 112 -7.34 1.44 -12.29
CA TYR A 112 -7.04 0.03 -12.59
C TYR A 112 -8.31 -0.82 -12.82
N LYS A 113 -9.37 -0.54 -12.05
CA LYS A 113 -10.67 -1.21 -12.17
C LYS A 113 -11.30 -0.97 -13.54
N HIS A 114 -11.15 0.24 -14.09
CA HIS A 114 -11.86 0.71 -15.29
C HIS A 114 -11.01 0.83 -16.57
N VAL A 115 -9.69 0.68 -16.48
CA VAL A 115 -8.80 0.80 -17.63
C VAL A 115 -8.93 -0.40 -18.59
N ALA A 116 -9.06 -0.11 -19.87
CA ALA A 116 -9.03 -1.09 -20.95
C ALA A 116 -8.41 -0.44 -22.21
N ALA A 117 -7.49 -1.14 -22.88
CA ALA A 117 -6.84 -0.61 -24.07
C ALA A 117 -7.86 -0.55 -25.22
N PRO A 118 -8.08 0.61 -25.84
CA PRO A 118 -9.03 0.74 -26.94
C PRO A 118 -8.51 0.02 -28.17
N ILE A 119 -9.38 -0.71 -28.86
CA ILE A 119 -9.09 -1.35 -30.14
C ILE A 119 -9.80 -0.52 -31.22
N GLU A 120 -9.02 0.30 -31.92
CA GLU A 120 -9.52 1.12 -33.03
C GLU A 120 -10.08 0.24 -34.14
N GLY A 121 -11.22 0.65 -34.70
CA GLY A 121 -11.78 0.07 -35.91
C GLY A 121 -11.04 0.52 -37.18
N ASN A 122 -11.41 -0.06 -38.31
CA ASN A 122 -10.89 0.33 -39.63
C ASN A 122 -11.76 1.39 -40.33
N ASP A 123 -12.64 2.05 -39.58
CA ASP A 123 -13.72 2.91 -40.04
C ASP A 123 -13.46 4.37 -39.64
N TYR A 124 -12.55 5.02 -40.37
CA TYR A 124 -12.33 6.45 -40.19
C TYR A 124 -13.56 7.26 -40.63
N HIS A 125 -14.18 7.95 -39.68
CA HIS A 125 -15.35 8.78 -39.90
C HIS A 125 -14.94 10.19 -40.34
N SER A 126 -14.84 10.41 -41.65
CA SER A 126 -14.31 11.66 -42.23
C SER A 126 -15.07 12.94 -41.88
N TYR A 127 -16.38 12.87 -41.61
CA TYR A 127 -17.20 14.05 -41.29
C TYR A 127 -16.81 14.65 -39.93
N TYR A 128 -16.67 13.82 -38.89
CA TYR A 128 -16.23 14.23 -37.55
C TYR A 128 -14.72 14.08 -37.31
N ARG A 129 -14.00 13.44 -38.24
CA ARG A 129 -12.54 13.27 -38.25
C ARG A 129 -11.99 12.45 -37.08
N HIS A 130 -12.67 11.35 -36.76
CA HIS A 130 -12.23 10.39 -35.75
C HIS A 130 -12.34 8.95 -36.27
N THR A 131 -11.70 8.02 -35.58
CA THR A 131 -11.88 6.58 -35.76
C THR A 131 -12.70 6.06 -34.59
N HIS A 132 -13.64 5.15 -34.84
CA HIS A 132 -14.40 4.52 -33.75
C HIS A 132 -13.56 3.45 -33.04
N ILE A 133 -13.86 3.23 -31.76
CA ILE A 133 -13.35 2.14 -30.95
C ILE A 133 -14.37 1.01 -31.03
N HIS A 134 -13.98 -0.12 -31.61
CA HIS A 134 -14.91 -1.23 -31.83
C HIS A 134 -14.92 -2.25 -30.68
N ASP A 135 -13.84 -2.31 -29.90
CA ASP A 135 -13.68 -3.21 -28.76
C ASP A 135 -12.62 -2.68 -27.78
N PHE A 136 -12.50 -3.32 -26.62
CA PHE A 136 -11.57 -2.95 -25.55
C PHE A 136 -10.85 -4.17 -24.97
N ASP A 137 -9.53 -4.11 -24.86
CA ASP A 137 -8.70 -5.12 -24.21
C ASP A 137 -8.37 -4.73 -22.77
N VAL A 138 -9.11 -5.32 -21.83
CA VAL A 138 -8.95 -5.09 -20.38
C VAL A 138 -7.59 -5.57 -19.87
N ASP A 139 -7.09 -6.71 -20.35
CA ASP A 139 -5.83 -7.28 -19.85
C ASP A 139 -4.64 -6.44 -20.32
N THR A 140 -4.64 -6.03 -21.58
CA THR A 140 -3.62 -5.11 -22.10
C THR A 140 -3.67 -3.77 -21.37
N GLY A 141 -4.85 -3.16 -21.21
CA GLY A 141 -5.01 -1.89 -20.49
C GLY A 141 -4.51 -1.95 -19.05
N ARG A 142 -4.86 -3.02 -18.32
CA ARG A 142 -4.40 -3.22 -16.93
C ARG A 142 -2.90 -3.46 -16.83
N ASN A 143 -2.32 -4.24 -17.75
CA ASN A 143 -0.88 -4.49 -17.77
C ASN A 143 -0.11 -3.20 -18.06
N GLU A 144 -0.51 -2.40 -19.05
CA GLU A 144 0.10 -1.11 -19.36
C GLU A 144 0.00 -0.12 -18.18
N PHE A 145 -1.17 -0.05 -17.54
CA PHE A 145 -1.38 0.78 -16.36
C PHE A 145 -0.47 0.36 -15.19
N LEU A 146 -0.46 -0.94 -14.86
CA LEU A 146 0.35 -1.51 -13.81
C LEU A 146 1.83 -1.26 -14.03
N GLU A 147 2.33 -1.51 -15.24
CA GLU A 147 3.74 -1.29 -15.58
C GLU A 147 4.12 0.18 -15.42
N LYS A 148 3.29 1.09 -15.94
CA LYS A 148 3.59 2.52 -15.88
C LYS A 148 3.58 3.07 -14.45
N VAL A 149 2.57 2.71 -13.65
CA VAL A 149 2.48 3.11 -12.23
C VAL A 149 3.68 2.59 -11.45
N ASN A 150 4.02 1.31 -11.61
CA ASN A 150 5.16 0.72 -10.90
C ASN A 150 6.51 1.30 -11.35
N VAL A 151 6.66 1.74 -12.61
CA VAL A 151 7.83 2.49 -13.05
C VAL A 151 7.91 3.85 -12.33
N ILE A 152 6.80 4.58 -12.22
CA ILE A 152 6.76 5.86 -11.50
C ILE A 152 7.13 5.64 -10.03
N PHE A 153 6.56 4.63 -9.38
CA PHE A 153 6.86 4.30 -8.00
C PHE A 153 8.33 3.92 -7.80
N ALA A 154 8.86 2.99 -8.59
CA ALA A 154 10.25 2.53 -8.46
C ALA A 154 11.26 3.67 -8.70
N ARG A 155 11.03 4.52 -9.70
CA ARG A 155 11.95 5.62 -10.04
C ARG A 155 11.97 6.75 -9.02
N ASN A 156 10.90 6.88 -8.22
CA ASN A 156 10.81 7.88 -7.15
C ASN A 156 10.97 7.27 -5.75
N GLY A 157 11.44 6.02 -5.65
CA GLY A 157 11.68 5.35 -4.37
C GLY A 157 10.41 5.13 -3.54
N MET A 158 9.22 5.13 -4.15
CA MET A 158 7.96 4.87 -3.45
C MET A 158 7.92 3.42 -2.97
N ALA A 159 7.61 3.25 -1.69
CA ALA A 159 7.54 1.96 -1.00
C ALA A 159 6.25 1.17 -1.29
N TYR A 160 5.62 1.39 -2.44
CA TYR A 160 4.34 0.76 -2.80
C TYR A 160 4.42 0.07 -4.14
N GLU A 161 3.69 -1.03 -4.34
CA GLU A 161 3.59 -1.75 -5.60
C GLU A 161 2.13 -2.00 -5.94
N LEU A 162 1.72 -1.68 -7.17
CA LEU A 162 0.43 -2.11 -7.71
C LEU A 162 0.56 -3.54 -8.23
N LYS A 163 -0.21 -4.47 -7.65
CA LYS A 163 -0.24 -5.88 -8.03
C LYS A 163 -1.18 -6.12 -9.21
N LYS A 164 -1.01 -7.28 -9.86
CA LYS A 164 -1.94 -7.77 -10.90
C LYS A 164 -3.37 -8.00 -10.39
N SER A 165 -3.56 -8.11 -9.08
CA SER A 165 -4.90 -8.13 -8.47
C SER A 165 -5.60 -6.76 -8.49
N GLY A 166 -4.86 -5.67 -8.73
CA GLY A 166 -5.33 -4.31 -8.52
C GLY A 166 -5.10 -3.78 -7.10
N GLU A 167 -4.57 -4.61 -6.20
CA GLU A 167 -4.20 -4.20 -4.85
C GLU A 167 -2.89 -3.41 -4.88
N ILE A 168 -2.84 -2.32 -4.13
CA ILE A 168 -1.60 -1.62 -3.83
C ILE A 168 -1.08 -2.14 -2.49
N ILE A 169 0.16 -2.60 -2.45
CA ILE A 169 0.79 -3.08 -1.22
C ILE A 169 2.05 -2.28 -0.92
N ARG A 170 2.39 -2.16 0.37
CA ARG A 170 3.69 -1.73 0.83
C ARG A 170 4.74 -2.81 0.58
N ILE A 171 5.88 -2.40 0.03
CA ILE A 171 7.09 -3.21 -0.05
C ILE A 171 7.79 -3.15 1.30
N LEU A 172 8.06 -4.31 1.88
CA LEU A 172 8.85 -4.46 3.10
C LEU A 172 10.32 -4.70 2.78
N SER A 173 11.19 -4.52 3.79
CA SER A 173 12.59 -4.95 3.68
C SER A 173 12.72 -6.44 3.28
N PRO A 174 13.66 -6.81 2.39
CA PRO A 174 13.86 -8.20 1.97
C PRO A 174 14.10 -9.16 3.14
N GLU A 175 14.77 -8.69 4.19
CA GLU A 175 15.06 -9.44 5.40
C GLU A 175 13.78 -9.82 6.15
N LEU A 176 12.86 -8.85 6.33
CA LEU A 176 11.58 -9.09 6.98
C LEU A 176 10.72 -10.05 6.15
N VAL A 177 10.67 -9.88 4.83
CA VAL A 177 9.94 -10.80 3.93
C VAL A 177 10.49 -12.23 4.04
N LYS A 178 11.81 -12.39 4.08
CA LYS A 178 12.46 -13.70 4.25
C LYS A 178 12.15 -14.32 5.61
N MET A 179 12.14 -13.53 6.68
CA MET A 179 11.78 -13.99 8.02
C MET A 179 10.31 -14.43 8.08
N MET A 180 9.40 -13.62 7.54
CA MET A 180 7.97 -13.94 7.47
C MET A 180 7.69 -15.21 6.67
N SER A 181 8.47 -15.47 5.62
CA SER A 181 8.31 -16.65 4.77
C SER A 181 8.95 -17.92 5.35
N SER A 182 9.82 -17.80 6.36
CA SER A 182 10.54 -18.93 6.97
C SER A 182 10.08 -19.26 8.39
N VAL A 183 9.15 -18.48 8.95
CA VAL A 183 8.57 -18.78 10.26
C VAL A 183 7.71 -20.03 10.15
N ASN A 184 7.81 -20.91 11.16
CA ASN A 184 6.93 -22.07 11.24
C ASN A 184 5.51 -21.61 11.56
N ASP A 185 4.51 -22.24 10.93
CA ASP A 185 3.12 -22.07 11.33
C ASP A 185 2.90 -22.72 12.72
N PRO A 186 2.32 -22.01 13.70
CA PRO A 186 1.89 -22.64 14.94
C PRO A 186 0.76 -23.64 14.66
N ALA A 187 0.73 -24.75 15.41
CA ALA A 187 -0.33 -25.75 15.30
C ALA A 187 -1.65 -25.25 15.90
N GLU A 188 -1.58 -24.38 16.91
CA GLU A 188 -2.72 -23.75 17.55
C GLU A 188 -3.40 -22.77 16.59
N VAL A 189 -4.68 -23.05 16.32
CA VAL A 189 -5.46 -22.40 15.26
C VAL A 189 -5.56 -20.89 15.45
N GLU A 190 -5.75 -20.40 16.68
CA GLU A 190 -5.91 -18.97 16.90
C GLU A 190 -4.59 -18.20 16.79
N LEU A 191 -3.47 -18.74 17.28
CA LEU A 191 -2.12 -18.19 17.04
C LEU A 191 -1.84 -18.08 15.54
N LYS A 192 -2.17 -19.14 14.79
CA LYS A 192 -2.02 -19.12 13.33
C LYS A 192 -2.82 -18.00 12.69
N LYS A 193 -4.09 -17.84 13.08
CA LYS A 193 -4.95 -16.75 12.59
C LYS A 193 -4.41 -15.37 12.95
N ILE A 194 -3.96 -15.15 14.18
CA ILE A 194 -3.41 -13.87 14.63
C ILE A 194 -2.16 -13.52 13.80
N LEU A 195 -1.23 -14.47 13.63
CA LEU A 195 -0.02 -14.26 12.83
C LEU A 195 -0.34 -13.94 11.37
N SER A 196 -1.26 -14.69 10.76
CA SER A 196 -1.72 -14.41 9.39
C SER A 196 -2.34 -13.03 9.24
N ARG A 197 -3.16 -12.58 10.21
CA ARG A 197 -3.73 -11.22 10.20
C ARG A 197 -2.64 -10.16 10.35
N ALA A 198 -1.69 -10.35 11.25
CA ALA A 198 -0.56 -9.44 11.42
C ALA A 198 0.25 -9.32 10.11
N ASN A 199 0.60 -10.45 9.49
CA ASN A 199 1.34 -10.51 8.23
C ASN A 199 0.58 -9.87 7.06
N ALA A 200 -0.73 -10.04 6.99
CA ALA A 200 -1.56 -9.43 5.94
C ALA A 200 -1.68 -7.91 6.12
N LYS A 201 -1.78 -7.43 7.37
CA LYS A 201 -1.95 -6.00 7.66
C LYS A 201 -0.67 -5.19 7.47
N ILE A 202 0.51 -5.75 7.76
CA ILE A 202 1.78 -5.00 7.73
C ILE A 202 2.19 -4.54 6.31
N VAL A 203 1.65 -5.19 5.28
CA VAL A 203 1.85 -4.80 3.86
C VAL A 203 0.81 -3.81 3.36
N SER A 204 -0.10 -3.31 4.21
CA SER A 204 -1.06 -2.29 3.79
C SER A 204 -0.35 -0.97 3.46
N PHE A 205 -0.85 -0.23 2.47
CA PHE A 205 -0.39 1.14 2.25
C PHE A 205 -0.88 2.08 3.36
N ASP A 206 -2.04 1.79 3.95
CA ASP A 206 -2.60 2.54 5.07
C ASP A 206 -1.80 2.29 6.36
N VAL A 207 -1.19 3.36 6.86
CA VAL A 207 -0.40 3.36 8.09
C VAL A 207 -1.20 2.92 9.32
N GLN A 208 -2.51 3.20 9.36
CA GLN A 208 -3.38 2.78 10.46
C GLN A 208 -3.60 1.28 10.47
N ILE A 209 -3.81 0.68 9.30
CA ILE A 209 -3.91 -0.79 9.16
C ILE A 209 -2.58 -1.44 9.53
N ARG A 210 -1.45 -0.86 9.13
CA ARG A 210 -0.12 -1.37 9.55
C ARG A 210 0.12 -1.25 11.04
N TYR A 211 -0.35 -0.18 11.67
CA TYR A 211 -0.31 -0.06 13.13
C TYR A 211 -1.11 -1.18 13.81
N ASP A 212 -2.27 -1.55 13.27
CA ASP A 212 -3.02 -2.70 13.77
C ASP A 212 -2.30 -4.03 13.56
N ALA A 213 -1.39 -4.14 12.58
CA ALA A 213 -0.51 -5.30 12.45
C ALA A 213 0.43 -5.44 13.66
N VAL A 214 0.96 -4.33 14.18
CA VAL A 214 1.80 -4.32 15.39
C VAL A 214 1.00 -4.79 16.60
N LYS A 215 -0.25 -4.32 16.75
CA LYS A 215 -1.14 -4.79 17.83
C LYS A 215 -1.38 -6.29 17.75
N GLU A 216 -1.72 -6.81 16.58
CA GLU A 216 -1.95 -8.24 16.37
C GLU A 216 -0.70 -9.06 16.71
N LEU A 217 0.50 -8.54 16.40
CA LEU A 217 1.75 -9.22 16.75
C LEU A 217 2.01 -9.20 18.27
N TRP A 218 1.61 -8.15 18.98
CA TRP A 218 1.64 -8.10 20.44
C TRP A 218 0.59 -9.01 21.10
N ASP A 219 -0.59 -9.14 20.49
CA ASP A 219 -1.61 -10.10 20.90
C ASP A 219 -1.14 -11.54 20.68
N PHE A 220 -0.44 -11.80 19.57
CA PHE A 220 0.24 -13.08 19.32
C PHE A 220 1.22 -13.38 20.45
N TRP A 221 2.09 -12.42 20.78
CA TRP A 221 3.04 -12.57 21.89
C TRP A 221 2.35 -12.87 23.23
N GLU A 222 1.26 -12.16 23.54
CA GLU A 222 0.49 -12.42 24.75
C GLU A 222 -0.13 -13.80 24.81
N ARG A 223 -0.67 -14.27 23.70
CA ARG A 223 -1.26 -15.60 23.60
C ARG A 223 -0.17 -16.67 23.70
N MET A 224 0.96 -16.48 23.02
CA MET A 224 2.10 -17.39 23.05
C MET A 224 2.57 -17.63 24.48
N LYS A 225 2.63 -16.59 25.31
CA LYS A 225 2.98 -16.68 26.75
C LYS A 225 2.05 -17.54 27.60
N SER A 226 0.95 -18.06 27.07
CA SER A 226 0.01 -18.94 27.80
C SER A 226 -0.03 -20.38 27.27
N VAL A 227 0.71 -20.70 26.20
CA VAL A 227 0.54 -21.96 25.46
C VAL A 227 0.94 -23.20 26.26
N HIS A 228 2.07 -23.16 26.97
CA HIS A 228 2.50 -24.32 27.77
C HIS A 228 1.75 -24.44 29.09
N ASN A 229 1.33 -23.30 29.66
CA ASN A 229 0.58 -23.27 30.91
C ASN A 229 -0.38 -22.07 30.95
N PRO A 230 -1.66 -22.28 30.56
CA PRO A 230 -2.65 -21.20 30.52
C PRO A 230 -2.96 -20.58 31.89
N SER A 231 -2.81 -21.35 32.98
CA SER A 231 -3.08 -20.87 34.34
C SER A 231 -1.91 -20.09 34.95
N ASN A 232 -0.71 -20.16 34.35
CA ASN A 232 0.46 -19.41 34.81
C ASN A 232 1.33 -18.91 33.65
N LYS A 233 0.96 -17.74 33.11
CA LYS A 233 1.70 -17.06 32.04
C LYS A 233 3.19 -16.86 32.33
N LYS A 234 3.57 -16.60 33.60
CA LYS A 234 4.98 -16.38 33.96
C LYS A 234 5.80 -17.66 33.77
N ILE A 235 5.27 -18.80 34.21
CA ILE A 235 5.94 -20.10 34.04
C ILE A 235 6.00 -20.49 32.57
N SER A 236 4.88 -20.32 31.84
CA SER A 236 4.83 -20.62 30.41
C SER A 236 5.80 -19.75 29.59
N ALA A 237 5.85 -18.44 29.85
CA ALA A 237 6.80 -17.54 29.21
C ALA A 237 8.25 -17.91 29.53
N LYS A 238 8.57 -18.21 30.80
CA LYS A 238 9.89 -18.69 31.19
C LYS A 238 10.30 -19.93 30.39
N LYS A 239 9.40 -20.92 30.28
CA LYS A 239 9.65 -22.14 29.50
C LYS A 239 9.97 -21.85 28.03
N LEU A 240 9.22 -20.95 27.37
CA LEU A 240 9.50 -20.54 25.98
C LEU A 240 10.92 -19.97 25.82
N LEU A 241 11.33 -19.11 26.75
CA LEU A 241 12.64 -18.47 26.71
C LEU A 241 13.76 -19.47 27.03
N ASP A 242 13.52 -20.40 27.98
CA ASP A 242 14.46 -21.46 28.33
C ASP A 242 14.66 -22.43 27.15
N ASP A 243 13.58 -22.82 26.47
CA ASP A 243 13.63 -23.72 25.31
C ASP A 243 14.33 -23.09 24.09
N ALA A 244 14.33 -21.76 23.96
CA ALA A 244 14.96 -21.03 22.85
C ALA A 244 16.43 -20.64 23.13
N ALA A 245 16.93 -20.83 24.34
CA ALA A 245 18.27 -20.41 24.74
C ALA A 245 19.24 -21.60 24.90
N ALA A 246 20.39 -21.53 24.23
CA ALA A 246 21.44 -22.54 24.38
C ALA A 246 22.31 -22.34 25.64
N THR A 247 22.39 -21.11 26.17
CA THR A 247 23.21 -20.78 27.36
C THR A 247 22.45 -19.87 28.32
N PRO A 248 22.81 -19.87 29.62
CA PRO A 248 22.19 -18.99 30.62
C PRO A 248 22.35 -17.49 30.30
N GLU A 249 23.48 -17.09 29.71
CA GLU A 249 23.76 -15.70 29.36
C GLU A 249 22.81 -15.22 28.26
N PHE A 250 22.63 -16.04 27.21
CA PHE A 250 21.71 -15.71 26.12
C PHE A 250 20.25 -15.76 26.58
N ARG A 251 19.91 -16.71 27.46
CA ARG A 251 18.59 -16.75 28.13
C ARG A 251 18.31 -15.40 28.82
N ASN A 252 19.26 -14.84 29.56
CA ASN A 252 19.09 -13.55 30.22
C ASN A 252 18.85 -12.41 29.22
N ILE A 253 19.52 -12.41 28.06
CA ILE A 253 19.25 -11.45 26.97
C ILE A 253 17.80 -11.56 26.51
N LEU A 254 17.32 -12.78 26.25
CA LEU A 254 15.93 -13.00 25.82
C LEU A 254 14.91 -12.57 26.89
N GLU A 255 15.20 -12.79 28.17
CA GLU A 255 14.31 -12.36 29.26
C GLU A 255 14.22 -10.84 29.36
N VAL A 256 15.35 -10.14 29.24
CA VAL A 256 15.38 -8.68 29.23
C VAL A 256 14.62 -8.13 28.01
N GLU A 257 14.87 -8.68 26.81
CA GLU A 257 14.20 -8.26 25.58
C GLU A 257 12.68 -8.51 25.63
N ALA A 258 12.26 -9.71 26.05
CA ALA A 258 10.86 -10.09 26.17
C ALA A 258 10.10 -9.21 27.19
N LYS A 259 10.78 -8.83 28.28
CA LYS A 259 10.24 -7.88 29.25
C LYS A 259 10.10 -6.50 28.63
N TYR A 260 11.16 -5.98 28.00
CA TYR A 260 11.15 -4.65 27.39
C TYR A 260 10.08 -4.51 26.30
N LEU A 261 9.92 -5.52 25.45
CA LEU A 261 8.85 -5.56 24.45
C LEU A 261 7.45 -5.64 25.08
N THR A 262 7.31 -6.33 26.21
CA THR A 262 6.04 -6.34 26.96
C THR A 262 5.74 -4.94 27.52
N ASP A 263 6.75 -4.26 28.06
CA ASP A 263 6.62 -2.91 28.63
C ASP A 263 6.26 -1.89 27.53
N ILE A 264 6.92 -1.92 26.35
CA ILE A 264 6.52 -1.13 25.17
C ILE A 264 5.03 -1.33 24.84
N GLY A 265 4.56 -2.58 24.86
CA GLY A 265 3.16 -2.88 24.56
C GLY A 265 2.17 -2.22 25.51
N ASN A 266 2.54 -2.08 26.78
CA ASN A 266 1.71 -1.48 27.83
C ASN A 266 1.84 0.05 27.90
N GLU A 267 2.99 0.61 27.52
CA GLU A 267 3.25 2.06 27.57
C GLU A 267 2.69 2.80 26.34
N TYR A 268 2.74 2.15 25.18
CA TYR A 268 2.17 2.68 23.94
C TYR A 268 0.75 2.16 23.74
N PHE A 269 -0.04 2.83 22.89
CA PHE A 269 -1.43 2.44 22.56
C PHE A 269 -1.52 1.16 21.71
N ILE A 270 -0.62 0.20 21.95
CA ILE A 270 -0.51 -1.09 21.28
C ILE A 270 -1.38 -2.11 22.03
N ARG A 271 -1.35 -2.08 23.37
CA ARG A 271 -2.22 -2.90 24.22
C ARG A 271 -2.85 -2.07 25.32
N HIS A 272 -4.03 -2.54 25.75
CA HIS A 272 -4.83 -1.94 26.82
C HIS A 272 -5.09 -0.46 26.56
N ALA A 273 -6.19 -0.13 25.89
CA ALA A 273 -6.52 1.23 25.50
C ALA A 273 -6.72 2.16 26.73
N GLU A 274 -5.63 2.78 27.20
CA GLU A 274 -5.64 3.76 28.28
C GLU A 274 -5.48 5.18 27.72
N MET A 275 -6.13 6.17 28.33
CA MET A 275 -6.22 7.55 27.81
C MET A 275 -4.88 8.30 27.76
N ASN A 276 -3.87 7.83 28.47
CA ASN A 276 -2.54 8.43 28.60
C ASN A 276 -1.50 7.85 27.62
N GLN A 277 -1.85 6.81 26.86
CA GLN A 277 -0.90 6.14 25.97
C GLN A 277 -0.72 6.88 24.64
N VAL A 278 0.51 6.85 24.12
CA VAL A 278 0.86 7.48 22.85
C VAL A 278 0.60 6.50 21.70
N LYS A 279 -0.14 6.96 20.69
CA LYS A 279 -0.31 6.22 19.42
C LYS A 279 0.86 6.48 18.50
N ILE A 280 1.43 5.41 17.95
CA ILE A 280 2.52 5.50 16.98
C ILE A 280 1.93 5.82 15.61
N GLN A 281 2.44 6.86 14.97
CA GLN A 281 1.95 7.35 13.68
C GLN A 281 2.99 7.22 12.57
N GLU A 282 4.27 7.27 12.92
CA GLU A 282 5.37 7.18 11.96
C GLU A 282 5.49 5.78 11.36
N SER A 283 5.48 5.72 10.02
CA SER A 283 5.59 4.48 9.23
C SER A 283 6.81 3.65 9.62
N ASP A 284 7.96 4.30 9.77
CA ASP A 284 9.23 3.62 10.00
C ASP A 284 9.31 3.06 11.43
N HIS A 285 8.68 3.74 12.39
CA HIS A 285 8.56 3.23 13.76
C HIS A 285 7.65 2.00 13.83
N ILE A 286 6.57 1.97 13.05
CA ILE A 286 5.67 0.82 12.95
C ILE A 286 6.43 -0.39 12.38
N GLU A 287 7.16 -0.22 11.29
CA GLU A 287 7.94 -1.30 10.67
C GLU A 287 9.06 -1.78 11.60
N TYR A 288 9.75 -0.86 12.29
CA TYR A 288 10.75 -1.20 13.29
C TYR A 288 10.19 -2.06 14.43
N LEU A 289 9.08 -1.64 15.05
CA LEU A 289 8.49 -2.40 16.16
C LEU A 289 7.95 -3.75 15.72
N TYR A 290 7.32 -3.79 14.54
CA TYR A 290 6.88 -5.04 13.94
C TYR A 290 8.07 -5.98 13.78
N HIS A 291 9.15 -5.53 13.12
CA HIS A 291 10.33 -6.34 12.89
C HIS A 291 11.00 -6.79 14.20
N ARG A 292 11.11 -5.91 15.20
CA ARG A 292 11.72 -6.23 16.50
C ARG A 292 10.96 -7.33 17.23
N MET A 293 9.65 -7.20 17.36
CA MET A 293 8.82 -8.25 17.97
C MET A 293 8.79 -9.53 17.14
N PHE A 294 8.69 -9.40 15.81
CA PHE A 294 8.70 -10.53 14.90
C PHE A 294 10.01 -11.30 14.98
N SER A 295 11.14 -10.63 15.22
CA SER A 295 12.45 -11.27 15.39
C SER A 295 12.51 -12.15 16.63
N LEU A 296 11.95 -11.69 17.76
CA LEU A 296 11.83 -12.52 18.95
C LEU A 296 10.92 -13.71 18.67
N ILE A 297 9.72 -13.48 18.11
CA ILE A 297 8.76 -14.55 17.78
C ILE A 297 9.40 -15.57 16.83
N HIS A 298 10.08 -15.12 15.77
CA HIS A 298 10.74 -15.99 14.79
C HIS A 298 11.75 -16.93 15.46
N LEU A 299 12.54 -16.42 16.40
CA LEU A 299 13.46 -17.24 17.18
C LEU A 299 12.72 -18.28 18.04
N LEU A 300 11.71 -17.84 18.81
CA LEU A 300 10.94 -18.72 19.69
C LEU A 300 10.20 -19.81 18.89
N MET A 301 9.72 -19.49 17.68
CA MET A 301 9.02 -20.43 16.81
C MET A 301 9.90 -21.57 16.27
N LYS A 302 11.24 -21.49 16.40
CA LYS A 302 12.14 -22.60 16.01
C LYS A 302 12.06 -23.78 16.96
N THR A 303 11.74 -23.54 18.22
CA THR A 303 11.62 -24.56 19.27
C THR A 303 10.18 -24.74 19.75
N PHE A 304 9.25 -23.95 19.19
CA PHE A 304 7.82 -24.03 19.47
C PHE A 304 7.17 -25.22 18.75
N THR A 305 6.60 -26.14 19.51
CA THR A 305 5.96 -27.37 19.01
C THR A 305 4.42 -27.34 19.06
N HIS A 306 3.84 -26.19 19.38
CA HIS A 306 2.39 -26.01 19.55
C HIS A 306 1.81 -25.12 18.46
#